data_AF-A0A316L9R0-F1
#
_entry.id   AF-A0A316L9R0-F1
#
_cell.length_a   1.000
_cell.length_b   1.000
_cell.length_c   1.000
_cell.angle_alpha   90.00
_cell.angle_beta   90.00
_cell.angle_gamma   90.00
#
_symmetry.space_group_name_H-M   'P 1'
#
loop_
_entity.id
_entity.type
_entity.pdbx_description
1 polymer ?
#
loop_
_entity_poly.entity_id
_entity_poly.type
_entity_poly.pdbx_seq_one_letter_code
_entity_poly.pdbx_strand_id
1 'polypeptide(L)'
;MPTITRFAISLRKLRSPFLAAAPPYPWFCSPCLLLLIPFSRSLVHPPIGIFYFSRRFSPAGNFPFGADVVGLTRGLLRGVVMKRASRFLALALIVCLLGAFYLLDPFSLFSDSLPSAPLYEGEEITEPLPELSVRVVDVGHGDFILVQSQGKTMVIDTGEDSARKAVKATLSDLDIQRIDVMVLTHPHSDHIGNASYLLDHVAVDTVYMTGREHTTKLYRTLLDTLTEHTEVTVKEIKAGERFSFGGADCLFLGPLALDYEDINDTSAVMMLFYGNMRLLFTGDAEERAERDYVNYYGDELRADFLKIGHHANDSTTQVFAQRVQPNYAAVSMKPLEEYGDKERAKKSAIFQRLEEAYGTEVYRTDRDGDIVVRTDGLKLTVTTEK
;
A
#
# COMPACT_ATOMS: atom_id res chain seq x y z
N MET A 1 -35.46 -9.77 -13.81
CA MET A 1 -35.54 -8.50 -13.03
C MET A 1 -36.92 -8.42 -12.43
N PRO A 2 -37.04 -8.26 -11.10
CA PRO A 2 -36.80 -6.95 -10.51
C PRO A 2 -35.97 -6.93 -9.21
N THR A 3 -35.32 -5.77 -9.03
CA THR A 3 -34.98 -5.05 -7.78
C THR A 3 -34.22 -5.74 -6.65
N ILE A 4 -32.93 -5.38 -6.59
CA ILE A 4 -32.03 -5.44 -5.44
C ILE A 4 -32.60 -4.60 -4.29
N THR A 5 -32.92 -5.25 -3.18
CA THR A 5 -33.33 -4.62 -1.93
C THR A 5 -32.09 -4.23 -1.14
N ARG A 6 -32.05 -2.98 -0.71
CA ARG A 6 -31.01 -2.33 0.09
C ARG A 6 -30.74 -3.09 1.40
N PHE A 7 -29.47 -3.39 1.65
CA PHE A 7 -28.98 -3.69 3.00
C PHE A 7 -29.05 -2.42 3.85
N ALA A 8 -29.81 -2.49 4.94
CA ALA A 8 -29.77 -1.55 6.05
C ALA A 8 -29.43 -2.35 7.30
N ILE A 9 -28.14 -2.50 7.58
CA ILE A 9 -27.68 -3.01 8.87
C ILE A 9 -27.88 -1.91 9.90
N SER A 10 -28.70 -2.21 10.91
CA SER A 10 -29.10 -1.30 11.99
C SER A 10 -27.95 -1.02 12.96
N LEU A 11 -27.13 0.00 12.67
CA LEU A 11 -26.21 0.61 13.63
C LEU A 11 -26.91 1.75 14.40
N ARG A 12 -27.60 1.41 15.49
CA ARG A 12 -28.00 2.39 16.52
C ARG A 12 -27.81 1.80 17.90
N LYS A 13 -26.61 2.00 18.46
CA LYS A 13 -26.34 2.48 19.83
C LYS A 13 -24.87 2.23 20.17
N LEU A 14 -23.99 3.18 19.83
CA LEU A 14 -22.77 3.46 20.57
C LEU A 14 -22.45 4.94 20.32
N ARG A 15 -22.86 5.80 21.26
CA ARG A 15 -22.31 7.14 21.41
C ARG A 15 -21.27 7.03 22.52
N SER A 16 -20.00 7.22 22.19
CA SER A 16 -19.00 7.74 23.13
C SER A 16 -18.18 8.83 22.44
N PRO A 17 -17.60 9.77 23.19
CA PRO A 17 -17.21 11.07 22.67
C PRO A 17 -15.70 11.22 22.66
N PHE A 18 -15.01 10.90 21.57
CA PHE A 18 -13.68 11.45 21.26
C PHE A 18 -13.50 11.44 19.74
N LEU A 19 -13.85 12.55 19.11
CA LEU A 19 -13.51 12.85 17.71
C LEU A 19 -12.74 14.17 17.74
N ALA A 20 -11.42 14.08 17.70
CA ALA A 20 -10.60 15.19 17.21
C ALA A 20 -10.63 15.10 15.68
N ALA A 21 -11.29 16.08 15.06
CA ALA A 21 -11.41 16.20 13.62
C ALA A 21 -10.05 16.43 12.96
N ALA A 22 -9.67 15.58 12.02
CA ALA A 22 -8.65 15.90 11.03
C ALA A 22 -9.21 16.97 10.07
N PRO A 23 -8.44 18.01 9.69
CA PRO A 23 -8.92 19.03 8.77
C PRO A 23 -9.05 18.47 7.34
N PRO A 24 -10.00 18.98 6.54
CA PRO A 24 -10.20 18.52 5.18
C PRO A 24 -9.10 19.06 4.26
N TYR A 25 -8.41 18.17 3.55
CA TYR A 25 -7.57 18.55 2.42
C TYR A 25 -8.46 19.02 1.26
N PRO A 26 -8.37 20.28 0.79
CA PRO A 26 -9.04 20.65 -0.42
C PRO A 26 -8.26 20.09 -1.61
N TRP A 27 -8.93 19.22 -2.34
CA TRP A 27 -8.60 18.86 -3.71
C TRP A 27 -8.52 20.15 -4.55
N PHE A 28 -7.37 20.42 -5.14
CA PHE A 28 -7.31 21.27 -6.32
C PHE A 28 -6.91 20.41 -7.52
N CYS A 29 -7.93 20.16 -8.35
CA CYS A 29 -7.79 19.72 -9.73
C CYS A 29 -6.75 20.59 -10.45
N SER A 30 -5.83 19.93 -11.15
CA SER A 30 -5.02 20.54 -12.20
C SER A 30 -5.90 20.74 -13.45
N PRO A 31 -6.12 21.96 -13.96
CA PRO A 31 -6.59 22.14 -15.32
C PRO A 31 -5.39 22.43 -16.23
N CYS A 32 -5.33 21.68 -17.32
CA CYS A 32 -4.56 21.96 -18.53
C CYS A 32 -4.48 23.47 -18.85
N LEU A 33 -3.28 23.96 -19.16
CA LEU A 33 -3.13 25.14 -20.00
C LEU A 33 -2.21 24.83 -21.19
N LEU A 34 -2.88 24.52 -22.30
CA LEU A 34 -2.41 24.75 -23.66
C LEU A 34 -1.98 26.21 -23.83
N LEU A 35 -0.75 26.46 -24.29
CA LEU A 35 -0.41 27.68 -25.02
C LEU A 35 0.53 27.36 -26.20
N LEU A 36 -0.12 27.14 -27.35
CA LEU A 36 0.17 27.63 -28.70
C LEU A 36 1.62 28.03 -29.06
N ILE A 37 2.15 27.32 -30.05
CA ILE A 37 3.22 27.76 -30.98
C ILE A 37 2.63 28.82 -31.95
N PRO A 38 3.42 29.74 -32.54
CA PRO A 38 3.95 29.42 -33.85
C PRO A 38 5.40 29.88 -34.12
N PHE A 39 6.09 28.99 -34.83
CA PHE A 39 7.06 29.23 -35.90
C PHE A 39 7.18 30.68 -36.43
N SER A 40 8.41 31.15 -36.57
CA SER A 40 8.88 31.61 -37.89
C SER A 40 10.41 31.55 -37.99
N ARG A 41 10.87 30.80 -39.00
CA ARG A 41 12.21 30.87 -39.57
C ARG A 41 12.36 32.20 -40.32
N SER A 42 13.55 32.81 -40.28
CA SER A 42 14.34 33.23 -41.46
C SER A 42 15.29 34.38 -41.11
N LEU A 43 16.59 34.08 -41.05
CA LEU A 43 17.67 35.05 -41.19
C LEU A 43 18.44 34.65 -42.46
N VAL A 44 18.15 35.33 -43.58
CA VAL A 44 18.95 35.33 -44.81
C VAL A 44 18.96 36.76 -45.34
N HIS A 45 20.18 37.33 -45.33
CA HIS A 45 20.76 38.46 -46.09
C HIS A 45 19.99 39.77 -46.44
N PRO A 46 20.71 40.92 -46.50
CA PRO A 46 20.19 42.19 -46.98
C PRO A 46 20.30 42.31 -48.51
N PRO A 47 19.48 43.14 -49.18
CA PRO A 47 19.86 43.69 -50.47
C PRO A 47 20.47 45.09 -50.29
N ILE A 48 21.71 45.21 -50.75
CA ILE A 48 22.34 46.47 -51.15
C ILE A 48 21.67 46.90 -52.46
N GLY A 49 20.96 48.02 -52.44
CA GLY A 49 20.42 48.69 -53.62
C GLY A 49 21.03 50.08 -53.75
N ILE A 50 21.99 50.20 -54.66
CA ILE A 50 22.59 51.46 -55.11
C ILE A 50 21.60 52.15 -56.05
N PHE A 51 21.28 53.42 -55.80
CA PHE A 51 20.88 54.34 -56.86
C PHE A 51 21.61 55.68 -56.70
N TYR A 52 22.48 55.94 -57.66
CA TYR A 52 23.01 57.26 -57.98
C TYR A 52 21.89 58.14 -58.54
N PHE A 53 21.75 59.37 -58.06
CA PHE A 53 21.49 60.50 -58.96
C PHE A 53 22.01 61.81 -58.34
N SER A 54 22.96 62.40 -59.06
CA SER A 54 23.51 63.74 -58.85
C SER A 54 22.51 64.83 -59.27
N ARG A 55 22.38 65.91 -58.49
CA ARG A 55 22.60 67.31 -58.96
C ARG A 55 22.25 68.35 -57.87
N ARG A 56 23.18 69.30 -57.74
CA ARG A 56 23.06 70.69 -57.22
C ARG A 56 21.65 71.29 -57.29
N PHE A 57 21.23 72.03 -56.26
CA PHE A 57 21.03 73.49 -56.31
C PHE A 57 20.82 74.10 -54.91
N SER A 58 21.14 75.39 -54.85
CA SER A 58 21.31 76.33 -53.72
C SER A 58 20.03 76.73 -52.93
N PRO A 59 20.15 77.56 -51.87
CA PRO A 59 19.21 77.65 -50.75
C PRO A 59 18.21 78.81 -50.88
N ALA A 60 17.06 78.72 -50.22
CA ALA A 60 16.32 79.84 -49.60
C ALA A 60 14.99 79.33 -48.99
N GLY A 61 14.67 79.78 -47.78
CA GLY A 61 13.32 79.63 -47.22
C GLY A 61 13.27 79.62 -45.70
N ASN A 62 13.19 80.82 -45.11
CA ASN A 62 12.93 81.08 -43.68
C ASN A 62 11.55 80.60 -43.22
N PHE A 63 11.44 80.38 -41.89
CA PHE A 63 10.33 80.56 -40.93
C PHE A 63 10.05 79.33 -40.01
N PRO A 64 9.55 79.53 -38.77
CA PRO A 64 10.32 79.26 -37.54
C PRO A 64 9.55 78.30 -36.59
N PHE A 65 9.97 78.28 -35.31
CA PHE A 65 9.42 77.55 -34.15
C PHE A 65 10.09 76.21 -33.83
N GLY A 66 10.56 76.11 -32.58
CA GLY A 66 10.98 74.84 -31.99
C GLY A 66 11.76 75.02 -30.70
N ALA A 67 11.08 75.49 -29.66
CA ALA A 67 11.55 75.43 -28.29
C ALA A 67 11.92 73.99 -27.86
N ASP A 68 12.96 73.89 -27.02
CA ASP A 68 13.24 72.83 -26.03
C ASP A 68 12.73 71.40 -26.29
N VAL A 69 13.46 70.62 -27.09
CA VAL A 69 13.24 69.16 -27.23
C VAL A 69 14.26 68.31 -26.44
N VAL A 70 15.29 68.92 -25.86
CA VAL A 70 16.41 68.18 -25.23
C VAL A 70 16.15 67.79 -23.76
N GLY A 71 15.25 68.49 -23.05
CA GLY A 71 14.96 68.21 -21.63
C GLY A 71 13.96 67.06 -21.39
N LEU A 72 12.95 66.91 -22.25
CA LEU A 72 11.83 65.98 -22.04
C LEU A 72 12.20 64.52 -22.36
N THR A 73 13.15 64.30 -23.27
CA THR A 73 13.58 62.97 -23.73
C THR A 73 14.48 62.25 -22.71
N ARG A 74 15.29 62.98 -21.93
CA ARG A 74 16.15 62.39 -20.88
C ARG A 74 15.39 61.92 -19.64
N GLY A 75 14.30 62.60 -19.26
CA GLY A 75 13.47 62.22 -18.11
C GLY A 75 12.63 60.96 -18.35
N LEU A 76 12.02 60.85 -19.54
CA LEU A 76 11.21 59.68 -19.92
C LEU A 76 12.06 58.42 -20.10
N LEU A 77 13.24 58.52 -20.72
CA LEU A 77 14.14 57.36 -20.84
C LEU A 77 14.64 56.87 -19.47
N ARG A 78 14.99 57.77 -18.54
CA ARG A 78 15.39 57.37 -17.17
C ARG A 78 14.24 56.68 -16.42
N GLY A 79 13.01 57.19 -16.54
CA GLY A 79 11.83 56.58 -15.91
C GLY A 79 11.44 55.21 -16.48
N VAL A 80 11.56 55.00 -17.80
CA VAL A 80 11.28 53.71 -18.45
C VAL A 80 12.39 52.68 -18.16
N VAL A 81 13.65 53.11 -18.14
CA VAL A 81 14.79 52.23 -17.80
C VAL A 81 14.75 51.83 -16.32
N MET A 82 14.45 52.75 -15.39
CA MET A 82 14.31 52.41 -13.97
C MET A 82 13.13 51.47 -13.68
N LYS A 83 11.98 51.65 -14.36
CA LYS A 83 10.82 50.74 -14.23
C LYS A 83 11.09 49.35 -14.81
N ARG A 84 11.94 49.22 -15.84
CA ARG A 84 12.38 47.91 -16.34
C ARG A 84 13.40 47.27 -15.40
N ALA A 85 14.38 48.04 -14.90
CA ALA A 85 15.38 47.55 -13.95
C ALA A 85 14.74 47.04 -12.64
N SER A 86 13.71 47.72 -12.11
CA SER A 86 13.03 47.26 -10.89
C SER A 86 12.24 45.96 -11.09
N ARG A 87 11.71 45.72 -12.29
CA ARG A 87 11.02 44.46 -12.63
C ARG A 87 11.98 43.28 -12.75
N PHE A 88 13.17 43.50 -13.32
CA PHE A 88 14.21 42.47 -13.36
C PHE A 88 14.74 42.15 -11.96
N LEU A 89 14.92 43.16 -11.10
CA LEU A 89 15.36 42.95 -9.72
C LEU A 89 14.32 42.17 -8.91
N ALA A 90 13.03 42.48 -9.07
CA ALA A 90 11.95 41.77 -8.40
C ALA A 90 11.85 40.31 -8.88
N LEU A 91 12.00 40.05 -10.18
CA LEU A 91 11.99 38.69 -10.72
C LEU A 91 13.21 37.88 -10.23
N ALA A 92 14.39 38.49 -10.21
CA ALA A 92 15.60 37.85 -9.68
C ALA A 92 15.45 37.52 -8.20
N LEU A 93 14.84 38.41 -7.40
CA LEU A 93 14.56 38.15 -5.99
C LEU A 93 13.58 36.97 -5.82
N ILE A 94 12.51 36.90 -6.62
CA ILE A 94 11.55 35.78 -6.57
C ILE A 94 12.23 34.47 -6.95
N VAL A 95 13.07 34.44 -7.98
CA VAL A 95 13.82 33.24 -8.38
C VAL A 95 14.81 32.83 -7.28
N CYS A 96 15.51 33.78 -6.66
CA CYS A 96 16.38 33.50 -5.52
C CYS A 96 15.61 32.97 -4.31
N LEU A 97 14.42 33.50 -4.02
CA LEU A 97 13.57 33.04 -2.92
C LEU A 97 12.99 31.65 -3.20
N LEU A 98 12.57 31.36 -4.43
CA LEU A 98 12.13 30.02 -4.83
C LEU A 98 13.28 29.01 -4.84
N GLY A 99 14.47 29.43 -5.30
CA GLY A 99 15.68 28.61 -5.23
C GLY A 99 16.11 28.34 -3.80
N ALA A 100 16.05 29.34 -2.92
CA ALA A 100 16.31 29.16 -1.49
C ALA A 100 15.25 28.24 -0.84
N PHE A 101 13.97 28.38 -1.20
CA PHE A 101 12.91 27.48 -0.75
C PHE A 101 13.16 26.03 -1.19
N TYR A 102 13.62 25.79 -2.41
CA TYR A 102 13.99 24.45 -2.89
C TYR A 102 15.27 23.90 -2.23
N LEU A 103 16.25 24.76 -1.96
CA LEU A 103 17.53 24.35 -1.35
C LEU A 103 17.43 24.12 0.16
N LEU A 104 16.51 24.81 0.84
CA LEU A 104 16.30 24.69 2.28
C LEU A 104 15.37 23.52 2.65
N ASP A 105 14.80 22.83 1.66
CA ASP A 105 13.86 21.72 1.84
C ASP A 105 12.96 21.89 3.08
N PRO A 106 12.09 22.93 3.12
CA PRO A 106 11.29 23.23 4.30
C PRO A 106 10.34 22.10 4.67
N PHE A 107 10.20 21.08 3.81
CA PHE A 107 9.44 19.87 4.09
C PHE A 107 10.20 18.92 5.03
N SER A 108 11.53 18.80 4.93
CA SER A 108 12.31 18.03 5.90
C SER A 108 12.34 18.65 7.29
N LEU A 109 12.10 19.95 7.42
CA LEU A 109 11.88 20.60 8.73
C LEU A 109 10.53 20.25 9.38
N PHE A 110 9.57 19.70 8.63
CA PHE A 110 8.27 19.27 9.14
C PHE A 110 8.08 17.74 9.16
N SER A 111 8.98 16.95 8.57
CA SER A 111 8.93 15.48 8.62
C SER A 111 9.45 14.89 9.92
N ASP A 112 10.30 15.61 10.64
CA ASP A 112 11.08 15.03 11.75
C ASP A 112 10.42 15.15 13.13
N SER A 113 9.13 15.50 13.21
CA SER A 113 8.53 15.76 14.53
C SER A 113 7.04 15.45 14.65
N LEU A 114 6.63 14.24 14.31
CA LEU A 114 5.65 13.53 15.12
C LEU A 114 6.20 12.12 15.36
N PRO A 115 6.61 11.75 16.59
CA PRO A 115 6.80 10.34 16.89
C PRO A 115 5.42 9.68 16.71
N SER A 116 5.24 8.89 15.65
CA SER A 116 4.22 7.87 15.65
C SER A 116 4.54 7.00 16.86
N ALA A 117 3.60 6.90 17.81
CA ALA A 117 3.74 5.90 18.86
C ALA A 117 3.99 4.54 18.18
N PRO A 118 4.96 3.75 18.65
CA PRO A 118 5.29 2.50 17.96
C PRO A 118 4.04 1.60 17.92
N LEU A 119 3.86 0.91 16.81
CA LEU A 119 2.80 -0.06 16.54
C LEU A 119 2.72 -1.15 17.60
N TYR A 120 3.77 -1.35 18.38
CA TYR A 120 3.77 -2.24 19.54
C TYR A 120 4.66 -1.70 20.66
N GLU A 121 4.06 -1.46 21.82
CA GLU A 121 4.72 -1.09 23.08
C GLU A 121 4.74 -2.26 24.07
N GLY A 122 4.72 -3.51 23.59
CA GLY A 122 4.82 -4.66 24.48
C GLY A 122 6.16 -4.70 25.21
N GLU A 123 6.11 -5.08 26.48
CA GLU A 123 7.31 -5.25 27.30
C GLU A 123 8.12 -6.44 26.76
N GLU A 124 9.42 -6.24 26.58
CA GLU A 124 10.32 -7.32 26.18
C GLU A 124 10.28 -8.42 27.25
N ILE A 125 9.91 -9.63 26.85
CA ILE A 125 9.85 -10.76 27.77
C ILE A 125 11.23 -11.42 27.90
N THR A 126 11.46 -12.05 29.05
CA THR A 126 12.70 -12.80 29.34
C THR A 126 12.46 -14.26 29.70
N GLU A 127 11.21 -14.65 29.92
CA GLU A 127 10.78 -16.02 30.22
C GLU A 127 9.84 -16.53 29.12
N PRO A 128 9.89 -17.83 28.78
CA PRO A 128 9.07 -18.40 27.72
C PRO A 128 7.58 -18.37 28.06
N LEU A 129 6.76 -18.01 27.08
CA LEU A 129 5.30 -18.11 27.09
C LEU A 129 4.86 -19.53 26.71
N PRO A 130 3.57 -19.89 26.90
CA PRO A 130 3.00 -21.07 26.26
C PRO A 130 3.29 -21.08 24.76
N GLU A 131 3.36 -22.26 24.15
CA GLU A 131 3.64 -22.34 22.71
C GLU A 131 2.49 -21.72 21.88
N LEU A 132 2.87 -20.89 20.91
CA LEU A 132 2.05 -20.51 19.78
C LEU A 132 2.58 -21.20 18.53
N SER A 133 1.69 -21.80 17.74
CA SER A 133 2.03 -22.44 16.47
C SER A 133 1.28 -21.80 15.31
N VAL A 134 1.97 -21.59 14.19
CA VAL A 134 1.40 -21.22 12.89
C VAL A 134 1.67 -22.35 11.91
N ARG A 135 0.64 -22.89 11.26
CA ARG A 135 0.74 -23.90 10.22
C ARG A 135 0.23 -23.32 8.90
N VAL A 136 1.11 -23.17 7.93
CA VAL A 136 0.74 -22.91 6.53
C VAL A 136 0.52 -24.26 5.87
N VAL A 137 -0.74 -24.61 5.63
CA VAL A 137 -1.12 -25.94 5.15
C VAL A 137 -0.86 -26.05 3.66
N ASP A 138 -0.33 -27.19 3.20
CA ASP A 138 -0.23 -27.49 1.78
C ASP A 138 -1.62 -27.80 1.20
N VAL A 139 -2.25 -26.74 0.70
CA VAL A 139 -3.54 -26.79 0.00
C VAL A 139 -3.37 -26.76 -1.53
N GLY A 140 -2.13 -26.89 -2.02
CA GLY A 140 -1.79 -26.60 -3.41
C GLY A 140 -1.80 -25.09 -3.65
N HIS A 141 -2.84 -24.55 -4.28
CA HIS A 141 -2.94 -23.11 -4.56
C HIS A 141 -3.98 -22.46 -3.63
N GLY A 142 -3.63 -21.31 -3.06
CA GLY A 142 -4.43 -20.60 -2.08
C GLY A 142 -3.86 -20.66 -0.68
N ASP A 143 -4.45 -19.90 0.24
CA ASP A 143 -3.99 -19.82 1.63
C ASP A 143 -4.98 -20.48 2.58
N PHE A 144 -4.51 -21.44 3.36
CA PHE A 144 -5.19 -21.94 4.55
C PHE A 144 -4.16 -22.02 5.68
N ILE A 145 -4.28 -21.11 6.63
CA ILE A 145 -3.29 -20.95 7.70
C ILE A 145 -3.97 -21.12 9.05
N LEU A 146 -3.44 -22.01 9.88
CA LEU A 146 -3.89 -22.21 11.24
C LEU A 146 -2.95 -21.54 12.22
N VAL A 147 -3.48 -20.76 13.15
CA VAL A 147 -2.75 -20.21 14.28
C VAL A 147 -3.38 -20.77 15.56
N GLN A 148 -2.59 -21.41 16.41
CA GLN A 148 -3.08 -22.00 17.66
C GLN A 148 -2.22 -21.53 18.82
N SER A 149 -2.87 -21.13 19.92
CA SER A 149 -2.18 -20.76 21.16
C SER A 149 -3.15 -20.83 22.33
N GLN A 150 -2.70 -21.38 23.46
CA GLN A 150 -3.47 -21.45 24.71
C GLN A 150 -4.90 -22.01 24.54
N GLY A 151 -5.05 -23.04 23.69
CA GLY A 151 -6.34 -23.69 23.41
C GLY A 151 -7.29 -22.89 22.51
N LYS A 152 -6.82 -21.79 21.92
CA LYS A 152 -7.54 -21.00 20.93
C LYS A 152 -7.07 -21.34 19.51
N THR A 153 -7.99 -21.28 18.55
CA THR A 153 -7.71 -21.53 17.14
C THR A 153 -8.15 -20.34 16.29
N MET A 154 -7.25 -19.83 15.47
CA MET A 154 -7.52 -18.86 14.43
C MET A 154 -7.23 -19.49 13.07
N VAL A 155 -8.08 -19.16 12.10
CA VAL A 155 -7.90 -19.48 10.69
C VAL A 155 -7.65 -18.18 9.94
N ILE A 156 -6.59 -18.10 9.14
CA ILE A 156 -6.36 -17.02 8.18
C ILE A 156 -6.49 -17.62 6.79
N ASP A 157 -7.52 -17.17 6.08
CA ASP A 157 -8.01 -17.72 4.82
C ASP A 157 -8.32 -19.22 4.89
N THR A 158 -8.93 -19.74 3.83
CA THR A 158 -9.61 -21.04 3.84
C THR A 158 -9.27 -21.90 2.64
N GLY A 159 -8.37 -21.45 1.77
CA GLY A 159 -7.95 -22.14 0.56
C GLY A 159 -9.04 -22.18 -0.52
N GLU A 160 -8.69 -22.68 -1.70
CA GLU A 160 -9.63 -22.91 -2.79
C GLU A 160 -10.57 -24.08 -2.49
N ASP A 161 -11.75 -24.12 -3.11
CA ASP A 161 -12.69 -25.25 -3.02
C ASP A 161 -12.03 -26.61 -3.31
N SER A 162 -11.08 -26.65 -4.25
CA SER A 162 -10.28 -27.84 -4.58
C SER A 162 -9.50 -28.41 -3.38
N ALA A 163 -9.15 -27.57 -2.41
CA ALA A 163 -8.44 -27.91 -1.19
C ALA A 163 -9.31 -28.50 -0.07
N ARG A 164 -10.64 -28.66 -0.26
CA ARG A 164 -11.59 -29.15 0.75
C ARG A 164 -11.08 -30.38 1.50
N LYS A 165 -10.45 -31.30 0.79
CA LYS A 165 -9.92 -32.55 1.37
C LYS A 165 -8.78 -32.28 2.35
N ALA A 166 -7.84 -31.41 2.00
CA ALA A 166 -6.73 -31.02 2.87
C ALA A 166 -7.23 -30.25 4.10
N VAL A 167 -8.17 -29.31 3.89
CA VAL A 167 -8.83 -28.59 5.00
C VAL A 167 -9.48 -29.56 5.98
N LYS A 168 -10.28 -30.51 5.48
CA LYS A 168 -10.93 -31.53 6.33
C LYS A 168 -9.96 -32.45 7.06
N ALA A 169 -8.90 -32.88 6.37
CA ALA A 169 -7.86 -33.71 6.98
C ALA A 169 -7.20 -32.96 8.13
N THR A 170 -6.78 -31.72 7.88
CA THR A 170 -6.14 -30.86 8.89
C THR A 170 -7.01 -30.64 10.12
N LEU A 171 -8.30 -30.30 9.93
CA LEU A 171 -9.23 -30.14 11.06
C LEU A 171 -9.40 -31.43 11.86
N SER A 172 -9.45 -32.58 11.18
CA SER A 172 -9.58 -33.88 11.82
C SER A 172 -8.31 -34.28 12.58
N ASP A 173 -7.14 -34.09 11.97
CA ASP A 173 -5.85 -34.49 12.54
C ASP A 173 -5.48 -33.67 13.77
N LEU A 174 -5.93 -32.41 13.82
CA LEU A 174 -5.73 -31.49 14.94
C LEU A 174 -6.93 -31.41 15.90
N ASP A 175 -7.97 -32.22 15.67
CA ASP A 175 -9.24 -32.22 16.42
C ASP A 175 -9.84 -30.80 16.62
N ILE A 176 -9.85 -30.02 15.55
CA ILE A 176 -10.37 -28.65 15.55
C ILE A 176 -11.89 -28.69 15.37
N GLN A 177 -12.59 -28.52 16.50
CA GLN A 177 -14.06 -28.42 16.54
C GLN A 177 -14.56 -26.96 16.64
N ARG A 178 -13.64 -26.01 16.86
CA ARG A 178 -13.95 -24.58 17.03
C ARG A 178 -12.86 -23.71 16.41
N ILE A 179 -13.29 -22.63 15.79
CA ILE A 179 -12.47 -21.52 15.29
C ILE A 179 -12.91 -20.27 16.05
N ASP A 180 -12.06 -19.79 16.97
CA ASP A 180 -12.34 -18.58 17.74
C ASP A 180 -12.31 -17.34 16.84
N VAL A 181 -11.41 -17.31 15.86
CA VAL A 181 -11.26 -16.20 14.91
C VAL A 181 -11.01 -16.73 13.50
N MET A 182 -11.81 -16.30 12.54
CA MET A 182 -11.56 -16.50 11.13
C MET A 182 -11.25 -15.14 10.49
N VAL A 183 -10.11 -15.02 9.83
CA VAL A 183 -9.71 -13.82 9.08
C VAL A 183 -9.77 -14.17 7.60
N LEU A 184 -10.62 -13.48 6.83
CA LEU A 184 -10.71 -13.61 5.39
C LEU A 184 -10.08 -12.38 4.76
N THR A 185 -8.92 -12.55 4.14
CA THR A 185 -8.06 -11.44 3.74
C THR A 185 -8.65 -10.65 2.59
N HIS A 186 -9.18 -11.32 1.57
CA HIS A 186 -9.84 -10.70 0.42
C HIS A 186 -10.72 -11.74 -0.31
N PRO A 187 -11.64 -11.31 -1.20
CA PRO A 187 -12.72 -12.17 -1.67
C PRO A 187 -12.38 -13.13 -2.83
N HIS A 188 -11.10 -13.40 -3.10
CA HIS A 188 -10.70 -14.36 -4.14
C HIS A 188 -10.90 -15.82 -3.70
N SER A 189 -11.10 -16.70 -4.69
CA SER A 189 -11.57 -18.06 -4.45
C SER A 189 -10.59 -18.95 -3.71
N ASP A 190 -9.31 -18.73 -3.92
CA ASP A 190 -8.19 -19.40 -3.27
C ASP A 190 -7.96 -18.92 -1.83
N HIS A 191 -8.76 -17.97 -1.36
CA HIS A 191 -8.76 -17.46 0.02
C HIS A 191 -10.08 -17.76 0.74
N ILE A 192 -11.24 -17.50 0.12
CA ILE A 192 -12.56 -17.71 0.77
C ILE A 192 -13.25 -19.02 0.35
N GLY A 193 -12.60 -19.88 -0.41
CA GLY A 193 -13.19 -21.05 -1.07
C GLY A 193 -13.88 -22.04 -0.13
N ASN A 194 -13.35 -22.22 1.08
CA ASN A 194 -13.92 -23.15 2.07
C ASN A 194 -14.63 -22.44 3.23
N ALA A 195 -14.74 -21.10 3.22
CA ALA A 195 -15.30 -20.34 4.34
C ALA A 195 -16.74 -20.74 4.70
N SER A 196 -17.65 -20.81 3.72
CA SER A 196 -19.04 -21.27 3.97
C SER A 196 -19.10 -22.66 4.59
N TYR A 197 -18.22 -23.57 4.19
CA TYR A 197 -18.21 -24.92 4.74
C TYR A 197 -17.67 -24.99 6.16
N LEU A 198 -16.65 -24.19 6.47
CA LEU A 198 -16.18 -24.08 7.84
C LEU A 198 -17.29 -23.54 8.75
N LEU A 199 -18.03 -22.53 8.30
CA LEU A 199 -19.21 -22.02 9.03
C LEU A 199 -20.28 -23.10 9.25
N ASP A 200 -20.57 -23.91 8.24
CA ASP A 200 -21.57 -24.98 8.32
C ASP A 200 -21.15 -26.17 9.20
N HIS A 201 -19.84 -26.41 9.41
CA HIS A 201 -19.33 -27.67 9.99
C HIS A 201 -18.48 -27.50 11.25
N VAL A 202 -18.01 -26.30 11.54
CA VAL A 202 -17.14 -25.98 12.68
C VAL A 202 -17.73 -24.79 13.42
N ALA A 203 -17.70 -24.79 14.75
CA ALA A 203 -18.18 -23.63 15.50
C ALA A 203 -17.24 -22.44 15.28
N VAL A 204 -17.74 -21.35 14.68
CA VAL A 204 -16.97 -20.12 14.44
C VAL A 204 -17.50 -19.00 15.35
N ASP A 205 -16.63 -18.34 16.11
CA ASP A 205 -17.08 -17.28 17.02
C ASP A 205 -17.05 -15.89 16.35
N THR A 206 -15.96 -15.54 15.67
CA THR A 206 -15.79 -14.24 14.99
C THR A 206 -15.20 -14.42 13.60
N VAL A 207 -15.77 -13.71 12.63
CA VAL A 207 -15.23 -13.60 11.26
C VAL A 207 -14.84 -12.15 11.00
N TYR A 208 -13.57 -11.91 10.69
CA TYR A 208 -13.05 -10.65 10.17
C TYR A 208 -13.00 -10.72 8.65
N MET A 209 -13.57 -9.72 7.97
CA MET A 209 -13.52 -9.57 6.52
C MET A 209 -13.24 -8.12 6.15
N THR A 210 -12.61 -7.88 5.01
CA THR A 210 -12.45 -6.51 4.50
C THR A 210 -13.78 -5.99 3.95
N GLY A 211 -13.92 -4.67 3.85
CA GLY A 211 -15.09 -4.03 3.23
C GLY A 211 -15.13 -4.17 1.70
N ARG A 212 -14.20 -4.91 1.08
CA ARG A 212 -14.13 -5.06 -0.39
C ARG A 212 -15.13 -6.10 -0.86
N GLU A 213 -16.16 -5.64 -1.57
CA GLU A 213 -17.14 -6.52 -2.20
C GLU A 213 -16.58 -7.21 -3.46
N HIS A 214 -17.12 -8.39 -3.77
CA HIS A 214 -16.89 -9.07 -5.04
C HIS A 214 -18.21 -9.59 -5.63
N THR A 215 -18.32 -9.65 -6.95
CA THR A 215 -19.55 -10.09 -7.63
C THR A 215 -19.63 -11.60 -7.87
N THR A 216 -18.68 -12.39 -7.36
CA THR A 216 -18.63 -13.84 -7.62
C THR A 216 -19.78 -14.56 -6.92
N LYS A 217 -20.16 -15.73 -7.45
CA LYS A 217 -21.13 -16.60 -6.77
C LYS A 217 -20.61 -17.02 -5.38
N LEU A 218 -19.33 -17.35 -5.29
CA LEU A 218 -18.67 -17.74 -4.04
C LEU A 218 -18.81 -16.68 -2.96
N TYR A 219 -18.48 -15.41 -3.25
CA TYR A 219 -18.60 -14.32 -2.27
C TYR A 219 -20.05 -14.12 -1.81
N ARG A 220 -21.03 -14.19 -2.73
CA ARG A 220 -22.45 -14.10 -2.34
C ARG A 220 -22.88 -15.27 -1.46
N THR A 221 -22.47 -16.49 -1.78
CA THR A 221 -22.76 -17.67 -0.96
C THR A 221 -22.17 -17.52 0.44
N LEU A 222 -20.96 -16.97 0.58
CA LEU A 222 -20.38 -16.66 1.89
C LEU A 222 -21.24 -15.66 2.67
N LEU A 223 -21.69 -14.57 2.05
CA LEU A 223 -22.56 -13.59 2.72
C LEU A 223 -23.92 -14.18 3.13
N ASP A 224 -24.49 -15.04 2.30
CA ASP A 224 -25.73 -15.76 2.61
C ASP A 224 -25.51 -16.69 3.81
N THR A 225 -24.45 -17.51 3.82
CA THR A 225 -24.08 -18.38 4.95
C THR A 225 -23.88 -17.58 6.24
N LEU A 226 -23.16 -16.46 6.20
CA LEU A 226 -22.96 -15.60 7.37
C LEU A 226 -24.28 -15.00 7.90
N THR A 227 -25.26 -14.77 7.02
CA THR A 227 -26.58 -14.29 7.41
C THR A 227 -27.41 -15.39 8.09
N GLU A 228 -27.18 -16.65 7.71
CA GLU A 228 -27.82 -17.83 8.32
C GLU A 228 -27.23 -18.15 9.70
N HIS A 229 -25.92 -17.94 9.89
CA HIS A 229 -25.19 -18.14 11.15
C HIS A 229 -25.19 -16.91 12.06
N THR A 230 -26.37 -16.57 12.61
CA THR A 230 -26.57 -15.36 13.43
C THR A 230 -25.76 -15.30 14.73
N GLU A 231 -25.22 -16.42 15.19
CA GLU A 231 -24.32 -16.53 16.33
C GLU A 231 -22.89 -16.04 16.04
N VAL A 232 -22.49 -15.99 14.77
CA VAL A 232 -21.16 -15.57 14.34
C VAL A 232 -21.07 -14.05 14.37
N THR A 233 -20.05 -13.52 15.05
CA THR A 233 -19.78 -12.08 15.04
C THR A 233 -18.99 -11.71 13.79
N VAL A 234 -19.61 -10.98 12.84
CA VAL A 234 -18.91 -10.48 11.65
C VAL A 234 -18.38 -9.07 11.89
N LYS A 235 -17.09 -8.86 11.62
CA LYS A 235 -16.40 -7.58 11.77
C LYS A 235 -15.72 -7.17 10.47
N GLU A 236 -15.85 -5.89 10.15
CA GLU A 236 -15.10 -5.26 9.07
C GLU A 236 -13.68 -4.94 9.54
N ILE A 237 -12.67 -5.40 8.79
CA ILE A 237 -11.25 -5.14 9.07
C ILE A 237 -10.91 -3.69 8.75
N LYS A 238 -10.26 -3.02 9.71
CA LYS A 238 -9.76 -1.65 9.56
C LYS A 238 -8.30 -1.56 10.00
N ALA A 239 -7.50 -0.83 9.24
CA ALA A 239 -6.13 -0.53 9.63
C ALA A 239 -6.09 0.13 11.02
N GLY A 240 -5.20 -0.33 11.89
CA GLY A 240 -5.08 0.08 13.28
C GLY A 240 -5.97 -0.69 14.26
N GLU A 241 -6.91 -1.52 13.79
CA GLU A 241 -7.74 -2.35 14.67
C GLU A 241 -6.91 -3.48 15.30
N ARG A 242 -7.14 -3.70 16.61
CA ARG A 242 -6.45 -4.71 17.41
C ARG A 242 -7.42 -5.68 18.06
N PHE A 243 -6.97 -6.91 18.25
CA PHE A 243 -7.65 -7.89 19.09
C PHE A 243 -6.65 -8.86 19.72
N SER A 244 -6.98 -9.38 20.89
CA SER A 244 -6.16 -10.39 21.56
C SER A 244 -6.56 -11.80 21.14
N PHE A 245 -5.59 -12.70 21.00
CA PHE A 245 -5.80 -14.08 20.63
C PHE A 245 -4.78 -14.99 21.33
N GLY A 246 -5.21 -15.86 22.25
CA GLY A 246 -4.32 -16.86 22.86
C GLY A 246 -3.02 -16.28 23.46
N GLY A 247 -3.09 -15.09 24.07
CA GLY A 247 -1.92 -14.36 24.60
C GLY A 247 -1.15 -13.51 23.56
N ALA A 248 -1.46 -13.64 22.27
CA ALA A 248 -0.97 -12.74 21.23
C ALA A 248 -1.81 -11.47 21.12
N ASP A 249 -1.18 -10.41 20.64
CA ASP A 249 -1.83 -9.17 20.20
C ASP A 249 -1.79 -9.12 18.67
N CYS A 250 -2.95 -9.10 18.04
CA CYS A 250 -3.09 -9.07 16.59
C CYS A 250 -3.51 -7.67 16.15
N LEU A 251 -2.73 -7.07 15.26
CA LEU A 251 -2.96 -5.75 14.70
C LEU A 251 -3.18 -5.87 13.19
N PHE A 252 -4.31 -5.37 12.70
CA PHE A 252 -4.50 -5.16 11.27
C PHE A 252 -3.75 -3.92 10.82
N LEU A 253 -2.72 -4.11 10.00
CA LEU A 253 -1.99 -3.03 9.32
C LEU A 253 -2.77 -2.50 8.10
N GLY A 254 -3.63 -3.33 7.52
CA GLY A 254 -4.38 -2.98 6.33
C GLY A 254 -5.67 -3.78 6.16
N PRO A 255 -6.46 -3.45 5.12
CA PRO A 255 -6.07 -2.56 4.00
C PRO A 255 -6.03 -1.07 4.38
N LEU A 256 -5.09 -0.32 3.79
CA LEU A 256 -4.99 1.14 3.96
C LEU A 256 -5.98 1.91 3.06
N ALA A 257 -6.42 1.29 1.97
CA ALA A 257 -7.46 1.78 1.09
C ALA A 257 -8.31 0.62 0.56
N LEU A 258 -9.60 0.86 0.33
CA LEU A 258 -10.52 -0.14 -0.23
C LEU A 258 -10.81 0.08 -1.71
N ASP A 259 -10.40 1.22 -2.27
CA ASP A 259 -10.61 1.62 -3.66
C ASP A 259 -9.42 1.31 -4.57
N TYR A 260 -8.48 0.44 -4.12
CA TYR A 260 -7.48 -0.13 -5.01
C TYR A 260 -8.14 -0.78 -6.24
N GLU A 261 -7.47 -0.62 -7.39
CA GLU A 261 -7.93 -1.22 -8.64
C GLU A 261 -7.89 -2.73 -8.55
N ASP A 262 -6.77 -3.28 -8.08
CA ASP A 262 -6.63 -4.69 -7.78
C ASP A 262 -7.31 -5.04 -6.44
N ILE A 263 -8.01 -6.17 -6.42
CA ILE A 263 -8.66 -6.70 -5.22
C ILE A 263 -7.60 -7.27 -4.27
N ASN A 264 -6.50 -7.79 -4.79
CA ASN A 264 -5.37 -8.30 -4.02
C ASN A 264 -4.80 -7.25 -3.05
N ASP A 265 -4.69 -5.99 -3.50
CA ASP A 265 -4.23 -4.87 -2.69
C ASP A 265 -5.19 -4.49 -1.54
N THR A 266 -6.42 -5.00 -1.57
CA THR A 266 -7.38 -4.83 -0.46
C THR A 266 -7.26 -5.91 0.61
N SER A 267 -6.24 -6.78 0.51
CA SER A 267 -5.97 -7.83 1.49
C SER A 267 -5.84 -7.29 2.90
N ALA A 268 -6.42 -8.02 3.86
CA ALA A 268 -6.11 -7.85 5.26
C ALA A 268 -4.63 -8.19 5.48
N VAL A 269 -3.85 -7.18 5.86
CA VAL A 269 -2.47 -7.36 6.30
C VAL A 269 -2.46 -7.29 7.81
N MET A 270 -1.96 -8.34 8.46
CA MET A 270 -2.01 -8.49 9.92
C MET A 270 -0.61 -8.79 10.46
N MET A 271 -0.22 -8.03 11.49
CA MET A 271 0.93 -8.32 12.33
C MET A 271 0.44 -8.99 13.61
N LEU A 272 0.99 -10.16 13.93
CA LEU A 272 0.77 -10.85 15.19
C LEU A 272 2.01 -10.67 16.07
N PHE A 273 1.82 -10.12 17.26
CA PHE A 273 2.84 -9.95 18.28
C PHE A 273 2.68 -11.03 19.36
N TYR A 274 3.75 -11.79 19.63
CA TYR A 274 3.76 -12.80 20.68
C TYR A 274 5.11 -12.80 21.41
N GLY A 275 5.13 -12.26 22.63
CA GLY A 275 6.38 -11.98 23.33
C GLY A 275 7.26 -11.02 22.51
N ASN A 276 8.48 -11.44 22.21
CA ASN A 276 9.44 -10.68 21.39
C ASN A 276 9.31 -10.98 19.89
N MET A 277 8.40 -11.88 19.49
CA MET A 277 8.24 -12.32 18.10
C MET A 277 7.16 -11.54 17.35
N ARG A 278 7.44 -11.30 16.07
CA ARG A 278 6.54 -10.63 15.13
C ARG A 278 6.30 -11.50 13.90
N LEU A 279 5.04 -11.82 13.62
CA LEU A 279 4.65 -12.67 12.50
C LEU A 279 3.73 -11.86 11.59
N LEU A 280 4.15 -11.67 10.33
CA LEU A 280 3.45 -10.84 9.35
C LEU A 280 2.73 -11.70 8.31
N PHE A 281 1.43 -11.50 8.17
CA PHE A 281 0.57 -12.14 7.18
C PHE A 281 0.03 -11.09 6.22
N THR A 282 0.32 -11.23 4.94
CA THR A 282 0.05 -10.16 3.95
C THR A 282 -1.17 -10.42 3.05
N GLY A 283 -1.81 -11.60 3.16
CA GLY A 283 -2.74 -12.07 2.13
C GLY A 283 -2.09 -11.94 0.76
N ASP A 284 -2.78 -11.35 -0.20
CA ASP A 284 -2.28 -11.14 -1.55
C ASP A 284 -1.85 -9.70 -1.85
N ALA A 285 -1.54 -8.89 -0.84
CA ALA A 285 -1.06 -7.52 -1.08
C ALA A 285 0.11 -7.48 -2.09
N GLU A 286 -0.02 -6.65 -3.13
CA GLU A 286 0.95 -6.52 -4.22
C GLU A 286 1.77 -5.24 -4.08
N GLU A 287 2.63 -4.97 -5.06
CA GLU A 287 3.54 -3.80 -5.09
C GLU A 287 2.87 -2.49 -4.68
N ARG A 288 1.63 -2.24 -5.13
CA ARG A 288 0.94 -0.96 -4.86
C ARG A 288 0.60 -0.82 -3.39
N ALA A 289 0.01 -1.84 -2.75
CA ALA A 289 -0.27 -1.84 -1.33
C ALA A 289 1.02 -1.90 -0.49
N GLU A 290 2.00 -2.72 -0.88
CA GLU A 290 3.30 -2.81 -0.22
C GLU A 290 4.02 -1.47 -0.12
N ARG A 291 3.99 -0.69 -1.20
CA ARG A 291 4.54 0.67 -1.21
C ARG A 291 3.80 1.58 -0.22
N ASP A 292 2.49 1.45 -0.09
CA ASP A 292 1.74 2.23 0.91
C ASP A 292 2.09 1.79 2.33
N TYR A 293 2.24 0.49 2.59
CA TYR A 293 2.68 -0.02 3.88
C TYR A 293 4.09 0.46 4.23
N VAL A 294 5.03 0.43 3.29
CA VAL A 294 6.39 0.96 3.50
C VAL A 294 6.35 2.45 3.83
N ASN A 295 5.56 3.23 3.09
CA ASN A 295 5.47 4.68 3.31
C ASN A 295 4.80 5.03 4.64
N TYR A 296 3.82 4.23 5.06
CA TYR A 296 3.02 4.50 6.25
C TYR A 296 3.69 3.96 7.54
N TYR A 297 4.25 2.75 7.50
CA TYR A 297 4.79 2.06 8.67
C TYR A 297 6.32 2.04 8.74
N GLY A 298 7.03 2.20 7.62
CA GLY A 298 8.49 2.22 7.60
C GLY A 298 9.12 0.98 8.26
N ASP A 299 9.98 1.19 9.25
CA ASP A 299 10.73 0.12 9.95
C ASP A 299 9.86 -0.67 10.95
N GLU A 300 8.64 -0.21 11.20
CA GLU A 300 7.70 -0.92 12.06
C GLU A 300 7.14 -2.20 11.40
N LEU A 301 7.39 -2.37 10.09
CA LEU A 301 7.11 -3.60 9.35
C LEU A 301 8.04 -4.77 9.69
N ARG A 302 9.12 -4.54 10.45
CA ARG A 302 10.08 -5.60 10.81
C ARG A 302 9.35 -6.78 11.45
N ALA A 303 9.56 -7.97 10.90
CA ALA A 303 8.97 -9.22 11.36
C ALA A 303 10.01 -10.34 11.43
N ASP A 304 9.80 -11.34 12.28
CA ASP A 304 10.65 -12.53 12.38
C ASP A 304 10.20 -13.62 11.39
N PHE A 305 8.89 -13.68 11.11
CA PHE A 305 8.28 -14.55 10.11
C PHE A 305 7.41 -13.76 9.14
N LEU A 306 7.50 -14.09 7.85
CA LEU A 306 6.67 -13.53 6.78
C LEU A 306 5.92 -14.65 6.05
N LYS A 307 4.59 -14.60 6.02
CA LYS A 307 3.82 -15.29 4.97
C LYS A 307 3.89 -14.46 3.70
N ILE A 308 4.62 -14.96 2.69
CA ILE A 308 4.80 -14.29 1.40
C ILE A 308 3.44 -14.13 0.73
N GLY A 309 3.16 -12.92 0.27
CA GLY A 309 1.87 -12.59 -0.33
C GLY A 309 1.71 -13.07 -1.76
N HIS A 310 0.46 -13.23 -2.19
CA HIS A 310 0.06 -13.55 -3.56
C HIS A 310 0.83 -14.74 -4.14
N HIS A 311 1.05 -15.74 -3.29
CA HIS A 311 1.73 -16.98 -3.65
C HIS A 311 3.09 -16.74 -4.31
N ALA A 312 3.78 -15.65 -3.94
CA ALA A 312 4.98 -15.09 -4.57
C ALA A 312 4.78 -14.59 -6.02
N ASN A 313 3.70 -13.84 -6.29
CA ASN A 313 3.49 -13.14 -7.55
C ASN A 313 3.23 -11.65 -7.32
N ASP A 314 3.93 -10.79 -8.07
CA ASP A 314 3.75 -9.32 -8.03
C ASP A 314 3.76 -8.71 -6.61
N SER A 315 4.40 -9.43 -5.67
CA SER A 315 4.48 -9.15 -4.24
C SER A 315 5.93 -9.24 -3.74
N THR A 316 6.09 -9.03 -2.45
CA THR A 316 7.33 -9.00 -1.70
C THR A 316 8.41 -8.22 -2.43
N THR A 317 8.08 -6.99 -2.82
CA THR A 317 8.97 -6.07 -3.52
C THR A 317 10.26 -5.85 -2.75
N GLN A 318 11.33 -5.43 -3.44
CA GLN A 318 12.63 -5.29 -2.80
C GLN A 318 12.59 -4.31 -1.62
N VAL A 319 11.86 -3.21 -1.77
CA VAL A 319 11.72 -2.19 -0.72
C VAL A 319 10.88 -2.72 0.44
N PHE A 320 9.82 -3.47 0.19
CA PHE A 320 9.03 -4.10 1.25
C PHE A 320 9.85 -5.13 2.03
N ALA A 321 10.51 -6.06 1.33
CA ALA A 321 11.39 -7.05 1.96
C ALA A 321 12.51 -6.39 2.77
N GLN A 322 13.04 -5.24 2.33
CA GLN A 322 14.04 -4.48 3.06
C GLN A 322 13.54 -3.94 4.40
N ARG A 323 12.25 -3.60 4.52
CA ARG A 323 11.65 -3.13 5.77
C ARG A 323 11.21 -4.27 6.68
N VAL A 324 10.72 -5.37 6.09
CA VAL A 324 10.26 -6.54 6.86
C VAL A 324 11.43 -7.33 7.45
N GLN A 325 12.51 -7.53 6.69
CA GLN A 325 13.72 -8.30 7.09
C GLN A 325 13.41 -9.60 7.85
N PRO A 326 12.61 -10.52 7.28
CA PRO A 326 12.22 -11.73 8.00
C PRO A 326 13.39 -12.71 8.13
N ASN A 327 13.48 -13.40 9.27
CA ASN A 327 14.39 -14.54 9.42
C ASN A 327 13.86 -15.76 8.65
N TYR A 328 12.54 -15.94 8.68
CA TYR A 328 11.85 -17.06 8.05
C TYR A 328 10.72 -16.55 7.16
N ALA A 329 10.51 -17.18 6.01
CA ALA A 329 9.36 -16.91 5.17
C ALA A 329 8.73 -18.19 4.65
N ALA A 330 7.41 -18.22 4.55
CA ALA A 330 6.66 -19.31 3.94
C ALA A 330 5.82 -18.81 2.77
N VAL A 331 5.63 -19.64 1.76
CA VAL A 331 4.70 -19.39 0.65
C VAL A 331 3.84 -20.62 0.41
N SER A 332 2.53 -20.39 0.27
CA SER A 332 1.61 -21.41 -0.24
C SER A 332 1.62 -21.33 -1.76
N MET A 333 1.86 -22.46 -2.43
CA MET A 333 1.86 -22.52 -3.88
C MET A 333 1.77 -23.95 -4.38
N LYS A 334 1.27 -24.12 -5.61
CA LYS A 334 1.40 -25.38 -6.36
C LYS A 334 2.84 -25.59 -6.83
N PRO A 335 3.20 -26.80 -7.32
CA PRO A 335 4.53 -27.06 -7.87
C PRO A 335 5.01 -25.98 -8.84
N LEU A 336 6.24 -25.50 -8.64
CA LEU A 336 6.81 -24.40 -9.44
C LEU A 336 6.80 -24.70 -10.95
N GLU A 337 6.90 -25.97 -11.33
CA GLU A 337 6.88 -26.46 -12.72
C GLU A 337 5.49 -26.33 -13.38
N GLU A 338 4.42 -26.18 -12.60
CA GLU A 338 3.06 -25.98 -13.09
C GLU A 338 2.74 -24.51 -13.43
N TYR A 339 3.70 -23.60 -13.22
CA TYR A 339 3.60 -22.20 -13.63
C TYR A 339 4.31 -21.95 -14.97
N GLY A 340 3.78 -21.01 -15.74
CA GLY A 340 4.42 -20.55 -16.97
C GLY A 340 5.77 -19.88 -16.70
N ASP A 341 6.63 -19.82 -17.72
CA ASP A 341 8.01 -19.34 -17.59
C ASP A 341 8.14 -17.96 -16.93
N LYS A 342 7.21 -17.05 -17.23
CA LYS A 342 7.19 -15.69 -16.66
C LYS A 342 6.90 -15.70 -15.16
N GLU A 343 5.86 -16.39 -14.73
CA GLU A 343 5.48 -16.47 -13.32
C GLU A 343 6.52 -17.23 -12.50
N ARG A 344 7.06 -18.32 -13.06
CA ARG A 344 8.17 -19.05 -12.45
C ARG A 344 9.39 -18.17 -12.23
N ALA A 345 9.73 -17.31 -13.19
CA ALA A 345 10.83 -16.35 -13.04
C ALA A 345 10.55 -15.30 -11.96
N LYS A 346 9.33 -14.76 -11.88
CA LYS A 346 8.92 -13.81 -10.83
C LYS A 346 9.05 -14.43 -9.43
N LYS A 347 8.49 -15.63 -9.25
CA LYS A 347 8.56 -16.40 -7.99
C LYS A 347 10.01 -16.63 -7.56
N SER A 348 10.83 -17.15 -8.48
CA SER A 348 12.24 -17.42 -8.24
C SER A 348 13.01 -16.15 -7.84
N ALA A 349 12.70 -15.00 -8.47
CA ALA A 349 13.32 -13.72 -8.14
C ALA A 349 12.91 -13.19 -6.76
N ILE A 350 11.73 -13.53 -6.25
CA ILE A 350 11.32 -13.22 -4.87
C ILE A 350 12.11 -14.08 -3.88
N PHE A 351 12.17 -15.39 -4.11
CA PHE A 351 12.90 -16.32 -3.22
C PHE A 351 14.38 -15.97 -3.16
N GLN A 352 15.02 -15.81 -4.31
CA GLN A 352 16.43 -15.45 -4.41
C GLN A 352 16.72 -14.14 -3.67
N ARG A 353 15.84 -13.15 -3.77
CA ARG A 353 16.02 -11.86 -3.08
C ARG A 353 15.95 -12.01 -1.57
N LEU A 354 15.00 -12.78 -1.06
CA LEU A 354 14.85 -13.04 0.36
C LEU A 354 16.09 -13.78 0.90
N GLU A 355 16.50 -14.84 0.23
CA GLU A 355 17.64 -15.68 0.61
C GLU A 355 18.97 -14.92 0.52
N GLU A 356 19.26 -14.28 -0.61
CA GLU A 356 20.59 -13.67 -0.86
C GLU A 356 20.76 -12.31 -0.19
N ALA A 357 19.74 -11.45 -0.19
CA ALA A 357 19.88 -10.09 0.31
C ALA A 357 19.66 -9.99 1.82
N TYR A 358 18.86 -10.90 2.40
CA TYR A 358 18.42 -10.82 3.79
C TYR A 358 18.73 -12.06 4.63
N GLY A 359 19.24 -13.15 4.01
CA GLY A 359 19.54 -14.38 4.71
C GLY A 359 18.28 -15.09 5.22
N THR A 360 17.11 -14.79 4.64
CA THR A 360 15.83 -15.39 5.02
C THR A 360 15.80 -16.85 4.59
N GLU A 361 15.37 -17.74 5.48
CA GLU A 361 15.06 -19.12 5.12
C GLU A 361 13.65 -19.20 4.51
N VAL A 362 13.57 -19.57 3.22
CA VAL A 362 12.31 -19.64 2.47
C VAL A 362 11.79 -21.08 2.37
N TYR A 363 10.57 -21.28 2.85
CA TYR A 363 9.83 -22.53 2.83
C TYR A 363 8.66 -22.47 1.84
N ARG A 364 8.44 -23.55 1.09
CA ARG A 364 7.39 -23.61 0.06
C ARG A 364 6.54 -24.86 0.25
N THR A 365 5.22 -24.70 0.26
CA THR A 365 4.33 -25.84 0.51
C THR A 365 4.46 -26.94 -0.55
N ASP A 366 4.64 -26.59 -1.81
CA ASP A 366 4.84 -27.57 -2.90
C ASP A 366 6.06 -28.47 -2.72
N ARG A 367 7.12 -27.93 -2.12
CA ARG A 367 8.38 -28.65 -1.87
C ARG A 367 8.35 -29.37 -0.54
N ASP A 368 7.95 -28.66 0.50
CA ASP A 368 8.21 -28.98 1.90
C ASP A 368 6.97 -29.53 2.62
N GLY A 369 5.78 -29.47 2.01
CA GLY A 369 4.50 -29.82 2.62
C GLY A 369 4.00 -28.72 3.55
N ASP A 370 3.30 -29.09 4.62
CA ASP A 370 2.87 -28.15 5.66
C ASP A 370 4.09 -27.49 6.31
N ILE A 371 4.06 -26.16 6.42
CA ILE A 371 5.11 -25.40 7.12
C ILE A 371 4.60 -25.05 8.51
N VAL A 372 5.27 -25.55 9.54
CA VAL A 372 4.88 -25.35 10.94
C VAL A 372 5.92 -24.49 11.66
N VAL A 373 5.52 -23.27 11.98
CA VAL A 373 6.27 -22.31 12.78
C VAL A 373 5.82 -22.43 14.23
N ARG A 374 6.75 -22.56 15.17
CA ARG A 374 6.46 -22.60 16.61
C ARG A 374 7.28 -21.56 17.36
N THR A 375 6.67 -20.94 18.35
CA THR A 375 7.33 -19.96 19.20
C THR A 375 6.84 -19.99 20.64
N ASP A 376 7.76 -19.77 21.57
CA ASP A 376 7.50 -19.52 23.00
C ASP A 376 7.59 -18.01 23.32
N GLY A 377 7.59 -17.16 22.30
CA GLY A 377 7.75 -15.71 22.41
C GLY A 377 9.20 -15.24 22.55
N LEU A 378 10.17 -16.13 22.80
CA LEU A 378 11.60 -15.82 22.86
C LEU A 378 12.38 -16.42 21.69
N LYS A 379 11.95 -17.57 21.20
CA LYS A 379 12.55 -18.30 20.08
C LYS A 379 11.47 -18.72 19.11
N LEU A 380 11.82 -18.65 17.83
CA LEU A 380 10.97 -19.13 16.73
C LEU A 380 11.71 -20.27 16.02
N THR A 381 10.99 -21.35 15.75
CA THR A 381 11.50 -22.52 15.02
C THR A 381 10.55 -22.87 13.88
N VAL A 382 11.08 -23.44 12.80
CA VAL A 382 10.30 -23.88 11.64
C VAL A 382 10.59 -25.36 11.38
N THR A 383 9.52 -26.12 11.16
CA THR A 383 9.55 -27.54 10.78
C THR A 383 8.60 -27.78 9.62
N THR A 384 8.75 -28.89 8.90
CA THR A 384 7.94 -29.20 7.71
C THR A 384 7.35 -30.61 7.82
N GLU A 385 6.11 -30.81 7.35
CA GLU A 385 5.39 -32.08 7.40
C GLU A 385 4.81 -32.41 6.02
N LYS A 386 5.06 -33.62 5.49
CA LYS A 386 4.67 -34.01 4.12
C LYS A 386 3.87 -35.29 4.06
#